data_AF-A0A973NJV4-F1
#
_entry.id   AF-A0A973NJV4-F1
#
_cell.length_a   1.000
_cell.length_b   1.000
_cell.length_c   1.000
_cell.angle_alpha   90.00
_cell.angle_beta   90.00
_cell.angle_gamma   90.00
#
_symmetry.space_group_name_H-M   'P 1'
#
loop_
_entity.id
_entity.type
_entity.pdbx_description
1 polymer ?
#
loop_
_entity_poly.entity_id
_entity_poly.type
_entity_poly.pdbx_seq_one_letter_code
_entity_poly.pdbx_strand_id
1 'polypeptide(L)'
;MNILLLGSGGREDALAWRLRQSPGCDKLIAAPGNPGIERWADCLGIDPCDGDAVVELARANAIDLVVIGPEAPLVAGVADALRDTGIAVFGPSAAAAQLEGSKGFTKDLCRANGIPTADYVRVDRAADARAALESFSIPVVIKA
;
A
#
# COMPACT_ATOMS: atom_id res chain seq x y z
N MET A 1 20.52 8.60 6.92
CA MET A 1 19.35 8.62 6.04
C MET A 1 18.13 9.10 6.81
N ASN A 2 17.39 10.05 6.25
CA ASN A 2 16.10 10.51 6.74
C ASN A 2 14.97 9.71 6.07
N ILE A 3 14.10 9.11 6.87
CA ILE A 3 13.07 8.19 6.40
C ILE A 3 11.69 8.72 6.75
N LEU A 4 10.76 8.67 5.80
CA LEU A 4 9.33 8.91 6.01
C LEU A 4 8.57 7.59 5.88
N LEU A 5 7.83 7.21 6.92
CA LEU A 5 6.96 6.05 6.94
C LEU A 5 5.50 6.49 6.80
N LEU A 6 4.82 6.07 5.73
CA LEU A 6 3.38 6.34 5.58
C LEU A 6 2.55 5.24 6.24
N GLY A 7 1.56 5.65 7.03
CA GLY A 7 0.57 4.81 7.71
C GLY A 7 0.54 4.98 9.22
N SER A 8 -0.41 4.30 9.85
CA SER A 8 -0.75 4.45 11.27
C SER A 8 -1.17 3.14 11.94
N GLY A 9 -0.98 1.99 11.28
CA GLY A 9 -1.34 0.68 11.80
C GLY A 9 -0.24 0.03 12.63
N GLY A 10 -0.52 -1.19 13.11
CA GLY A 10 0.46 -1.99 13.87
C GLY A 10 1.62 -2.48 13.00
N ARG A 11 1.41 -2.68 11.69
CA ARG A 11 2.50 -2.96 10.74
C ARG A 11 3.48 -1.80 10.68
N GLU A 12 2.97 -0.57 10.65
CA GLU A 12 3.82 0.62 10.64
C GLU A 12 4.52 0.85 11.98
N ASP A 13 3.92 0.52 13.14
CA ASP A 13 4.64 0.49 14.43
C ASP A 13 5.82 -0.50 14.39
N ALA A 14 5.62 -1.72 13.87
CA ALA A 14 6.69 -2.70 13.74
C ALA A 14 7.79 -2.24 12.75
N LEU A 15 7.41 -1.62 11.63
CA LEU A 15 8.37 -1.05 10.68
C LEU A 15 9.15 0.10 11.31
N ALA A 16 8.49 1.03 11.99
CA ALA A 16 9.14 2.16 12.67
C ALA A 16 10.11 1.66 13.75
N TRP A 17 9.68 0.70 14.58
CA TRP A 17 10.51 0.04 15.58
C TRP A 17 11.78 -0.55 14.95
N ARG A 18 11.68 -1.22 13.81
CA ARG A 18 12.84 -1.86 13.17
C ARG A 18 13.74 -0.85 12.45
N LEU A 19 13.16 0.10 11.71
CA LEU A 19 13.87 1.15 10.97
C LEU A 19 14.70 2.01 11.93
N ARG A 20 14.15 2.37 13.09
CA ARG A 20 14.84 3.21 14.08
C ARG A 20 16.11 2.59 14.65
N GLN A 21 16.21 1.25 14.64
CA GLN A 21 17.40 0.52 15.10
C GLN A 21 18.51 0.45 14.05
N SER A 22 18.26 0.89 12.80
CA SER A 22 19.29 0.94 11.78
C SER A 22 20.31 2.01 12.13
N PRO A 23 21.63 1.71 12.11
CA PRO A 23 22.65 2.74 12.31
C PRO A 23 22.68 3.78 11.18
N GLY A 24 22.02 3.50 10.04
CA GLY A 24 21.88 4.44 8.93
C GLY A 24 20.62 5.32 9.02
N CYS A 25 19.77 5.17 10.03
CA CYS A 25 18.57 5.97 10.23
C CYS A 25 18.87 7.18 11.12
N ASP A 26 19.00 8.36 10.51
CA ASP A 26 19.31 9.61 11.22
C ASP A 26 18.03 10.23 11.79
N LYS A 27 17.00 10.35 10.94
CA LYS A 27 15.68 10.86 11.26
C LYS A 27 14.61 9.88 10.78
N LEU A 28 13.59 9.66 11.59
CA LEU A 28 12.41 8.88 11.22
C LEU A 28 11.15 9.71 11.50
N ILE A 29 10.34 9.91 10.47
CA ILE A 29 9.03 10.53 10.56
C ILE A 29 7.98 9.49 10.18
N ALA A 30 6.85 9.47 10.86
CA ALA A 30 5.66 8.74 10.45
C ALA A 30 4.52 9.69 10.10
N ALA A 31 3.70 9.31 9.13
CA ALA A 31 2.60 10.13 8.64
C ALA A 31 1.37 9.27 8.28
N PRO A 32 0.21 9.44 8.96
CA PRO A 32 0.01 10.29 10.13
C PRO A 32 0.62 9.70 11.43
N GLY A 33 1.03 8.43 11.42
CA GLY A 33 1.51 7.75 12.62
C GLY A 33 0.41 7.48 13.66
N ASN A 34 0.82 7.04 14.84
CA ASN A 34 -0.04 6.80 16.00
C ASN A 34 0.79 6.93 17.30
N PRO A 35 0.18 6.98 18.51
CA PRO A 35 0.91 7.11 19.77
C PRO A 35 1.93 5.99 20.06
N GLY A 36 1.73 4.80 19.48
CA GLY A 36 2.72 3.71 19.56
C GLY A 36 3.96 3.99 18.73
N ILE A 37 3.78 4.59 17.55
CA ILE A 37 4.87 4.96 16.63
C ILE A 37 5.70 6.13 17.17
N GLU A 38 5.11 7.04 17.96
CA GLU A 38 5.80 8.18 18.60
C GLU A 38 6.99 7.76 19.49
N ARG A 39 7.05 6.49 19.91
CA ARG A 39 8.21 5.93 20.62
C ARG A 39 9.46 5.82 19.74
N TRP A 40 9.30 5.83 18.42
CA TRP A 40 10.36 5.55 17.43
C TRP A 40 10.58 6.68 16.44
N ALA A 41 9.54 7.47 16.15
CA ALA A 41 9.49 8.46 15.07
C ALA A 41 8.69 9.70 15.47
N ASP A 42 8.97 10.84 14.86
CA ASP A 42 8.08 12.01 14.94
C ASP A 42 6.82 11.76 14.09
N CYS A 43 5.63 12.02 14.62
CA CYS A 43 4.38 11.84 13.88
C CYS A 43 3.85 13.19 13.34
N LEU A 44 3.60 13.27 12.03
CA LEU A 44 3.07 14.47 11.38
C LEU A 44 1.75 14.14 10.68
N GLY A 45 0.71 14.91 10.99
CA GLY A 45 -0.62 14.72 10.42
C GLY A 45 -0.72 15.19 8.97
N ILE A 46 -0.86 14.25 8.04
CA ILE A 46 -1.20 14.48 6.63
C ILE A 46 -2.12 13.36 6.14
N ASP A 47 -2.82 13.57 5.03
CA ASP A 47 -3.45 12.47 4.29
C ASP A 47 -2.36 11.72 3.51
N PRO A 48 -2.10 10.43 3.82
CA PRO A 48 -1.08 9.67 3.11
C PRO A 48 -1.45 9.35 1.65
N CYS A 49 -2.70 9.56 1.23
CA CYS A 49 -3.16 9.38 -0.15
C CYS A 49 -2.99 10.64 -1.01
N ASP A 50 -2.68 11.79 -0.40
CA ASP A 50 -2.39 13.04 -1.11
C ASP A 50 -0.90 13.05 -1.52
N GLY A 51 -0.64 12.65 -2.77
CA GLY A 51 0.72 12.56 -3.31
C GLY A 51 1.49 13.87 -3.28
N ASP A 52 0.82 15.00 -3.53
CA ASP A 52 1.45 16.33 -3.52
C ASP A 52 1.84 16.71 -2.09
N ALA A 53 0.93 16.52 -1.12
CA ALA A 53 1.23 16.77 0.29
C ALA A 53 2.37 15.90 0.82
N VAL A 54 2.41 14.62 0.41
CA VAL A 54 3.49 13.69 0.76
C VAL A 54 4.84 14.14 0.18
N VAL A 55 4.87 14.55 -1.09
CA VAL A 55 6.08 15.06 -1.75
C VAL A 55 6.59 16.32 -1.05
N GLU A 56 5.70 17.28 -0.75
CA GLU A 56 6.07 18.52 -0.06
C GLU A 56 6.60 18.23 1.35
N LEU A 57 5.96 17.33 2.09
CA LEU A 57 6.44 16.90 3.40
C LEU A 57 7.84 16.27 3.31
N ALA A 58 8.05 15.41 2.32
CA ALA A 58 9.33 14.73 2.10
C ALA A 58 10.44 15.73 1.76
N ARG A 59 10.17 16.70 0.88
CA ARG A 59 11.11 17.77 0.54
C ARG A 59 11.44 18.65 1.74
N ALA A 60 10.41 19.13 2.46
CA ALA A 60 10.57 20.00 3.62
C ALA A 60 11.41 19.37 4.74
N ASN A 61 11.40 18.04 4.84
CA ASN A 61 12.13 17.29 5.86
C ASN A 61 13.42 16.63 5.34
N ALA A 62 13.84 16.94 4.11
CA ALA A 62 15.01 16.35 3.46
C ALA A 62 15.00 14.81 3.56
N ILE A 63 13.86 14.19 3.24
CA ILE A 63 13.68 12.74 3.27
C ILE A 63 14.42 12.12 2.09
N ASP A 64 15.24 11.11 2.39
CA ASP A 64 15.99 10.34 1.40
C ASP A 64 15.18 9.13 0.91
N LEU A 65 14.37 8.53 1.79
CA LEU A 65 13.58 7.33 1.53
C LEU A 65 12.17 7.45 2.12
N VAL A 66 11.17 7.20 1.29
CA VAL A 66 9.79 6.98 1.76
C VAL A 66 9.48 5.48 1.77
N VAL A 67 8.90 4.98 2.86
CA VAL A 67 8.37 3.61 2.99
C VAL A 67 6.86 3.70 3.12
N ILE A 68 6.13 3.10 2.18
CA ILE A 68 4.66 3.15 2.18
C ILE A 68 4.12 1.85 2.78
N GLY A 69 3.50 1.95 3.94
CA GLY A 69 2.92 0.81 4.67
C GLY A 69 1.56 0.34 4.11
N PRO A 70 0.53 1.21 4.08
CA PRO A 70 -0.81 0.83 3.62
C PRO A 70 -0.94 0.79 2.10
N GLU A 71 -1.90 0.00 1.63
CA GLU A 71 -2.20 -0.21 0.22
C GLU A 71 -2.88 0.99 -0.46
N ALA A 72 -3.67 1.77 0.29
CA ALA A 72 -4.45 2.87 -0.28
C ALA A 72 -3.58 3.96 -0.95
N PRO A 73 -2.49 4.47 -0.34
CA PRO A 73 -1.56 5.38 -1.01
C PRO A 73 -0.88 4.79 -2.25
N LEU A 74 -0.60 3.48 -2.23
CA LEU A 74 0.01 2.79 -3.37
C LEU A 74 -0.95 2.77 -4.56
N VAL A 75 -2.22 2.44 -4.31
CA VAL A 75 -3.27 2.47 -5.34
C VAL A 75 -3.53 3.90 -5.83
N ALA A 76 -3.41 4.90 -4.95
CA ALA A 76 -3.54 6.32 -5.30
C ALA A 76 -2.35 6.89 -6.10
N GLY A 77 -1.26 6.12 -6.28
CA GLY A 77 -0.10 6.55 -7.08
C GLY A 77 0.89 7.44 -6.34
N VAL A 78 0.86 7.47 -5.01
CA VAL A 78 1.80 8.26 -4.19
C VAL A 78 3.26 7.85 -4.44
N ALA A 79 3.51 6.55 -4.66
CA ALA A 79 4.84 6.08 -5.01
C ALA A 79 5.34 6.60 -6.37
N ASP A 80 4.44 6.84 -7.33
CA ASP A 80 4.80 7.38 -8.62
C ASP A 80 5.14 8.87 -8.51
N ALA A 81 4.31 9.64 -7.79
CA ALA A 81 4.57 11.06 -7.50
C ALA A 81 5.94 11.28 -6.81
N LEU A 82 6.32 10.41 -5.86
CA LEU A 82 7.63 10.44 -5.22
C LEU A 82 8.78 10.13 -6.20
N ARG A 83 8.62 9.12 -7.06
CA ARG A 83 9.66 8.79 -8.06
C ARG A 83 9.85 9.89 -9.09
N ASP A 84 8.77 10.52 -9.54
CA ASP A 84 8.80 11.62 -10.51
C ASP A 84 9.56 12.85 -9.97
N THR A 85 9.68 12.95 -8.65
CA THR A 85 10.47 14.00 -7.99
C THR A 85 11.88 13.58 -7.59
N GLY A 86 12.28 12.34 -7.90
CA GLY A 86 13.60 11.79 -7.60
C GLY A 86 13.78 11.32 -6.15
N ILE A 87 12.71 11.26 -5.35
CA ILE A 87 12.75 10.77 -3.97
C ILE A 87 12.67 9.23 -4.01
N ALA A 88 13.60 8.56 -3.31
CA ALA A 88 13.56 7.11 -3.28
C ALA A 88 12.32 6.63 -2.50
N VAL A 89 11.65 5.60 -3.02
CA VAL A 89 10.43 5.07 -2.41
C VAL A 89 10.40 3.54 -2.45
N PHE A 90 10.13 2.95 -1.28
CA PHE A 90 9.81 1.55 -1.12
C PHE A 90 8.28 1.37 -1.11
N GLY A 91 7.77 0.90 -2.24
CA GLY A 91 6.35 0.68 -2.50
C GLY A 91 6.12 0.53 -4.00
N PRO A 92 5.21 -0.33 -4.49
CA PRO A 92 4.93 -0.47 -5.93
C PRO A 92 4.40 0.84 -6.56
N SER A 93 4.50 0.96 -7.89
CA SER A 93 3.73 1.96 -8.66
C SER A 93 2.24 1.69 -8.57
N ALA A 94 1.37 2.65 -8.93
CA ALA A 94 -0.07 2.45 -9.01
C ALA A 94 -0.44 1.27 -9.93
N ALA A 95 0.26 1.16 -11.07
CA ALA A 95 0.08 0.04 -11.99
C ALA A 95 0.41 -1.31 -11.35
N ALA A 96 1.52 -1.41 -10.61
CA ALA A 96 1.89 -2.64 -9.92
C ALA A 96 1.03 -2.92 -8.68
N ALA A 97 0.54 -1.88 -8.00
CA ALA A 97 -0.34 -1.97 -6.84
C ALA A 97 -1.69 -2.63 -7.18
N GLN A 98 -2.08 -2.69 -8.47
CA GLN A 98 -3.28 -3.43 -8.91
C GLN A 98 -3.25 -4.92 -8.53
N LEU A 99 -2.06 -5.51 -8.35
CA LEU A 99 -1.91 -6.89 -7.86
C LEU A 99 -2.54 -7.11 -6.47
N GLU A 100 -2.67 -6.06 -5.66
CA GLU A 100 -3.33 -6.10 -4.36
C GLU A 100 -4.67 -5.34 -4.39
N GLY A 101 -4.69 -4.16 -5.02
CA GLY A 101 -5.87 -3.28 -5.07
C GLY A 101 -7.02 -3.80 -5.94
N SER A 102 -6.77 -4.69 -6.89
CA SER A 102 -7.79 -5.28 -7.76
C SER A 102 -7.70 -6.80 -7.81
N LYS A 103 -8.55 -7.46 -7.02
CA LYS A 103 -8.64 -8.94 -7.02
C LYS A 103 -8.91 -9.46 -8.42
N GLY A 104 -9.79 -8.79 -9.18
CA GLY A 104 -10.09 -9.15 -10.56
C GLY A 104 -8.85 -9.13 -11.45
N PHE A 105 -8.06 -8.06 -11.37
CA PHE A 105 -6.80 -7.94 -12.13
C PHE A 105 -5.84 -9.08 -11.79
N THR A 106 -5.61 -9.34 -10.50
CA THR A 106 -4.71 -10.41 -10.04
C THR A 106 -5.18 -11.78 -10.52
N LYS A 107 -6.49 -12.04 -10.51
CA LYS A 107 -7.05 -13.31 -10.95
C LYS A 107 -6.95 -13.51 -12.46
N ASP A 108 -7.15 -12.45 -13.24
CA ASP A 108 -6.94 -12.47 -14.69
C ASP A 108 -5.45 -12.74 -15.00
N LEU A 109 -4.55 -12.05 -14.31
CA LEU A 109 -3.10 -12.22 -14.44
C LEU A 109 -2.68 -13.65 -14.10
N CYS A 110 -3.19 -14.23 -13.01
CA CYS A 110 -2.91 -15.61 -12.65
C CYS A 110 -3.38 -16.58 -13.74
N ARG A 111 -4.61 -16.40 -14.26
CA ARG A 111 -5.15 -17.23 -15.35
C ARG A 111 -4.30 -17.14 -16.61
N ALA A 112 -3.93 -15.93 -17.01
CA ALA A 112 -3.13 -15.68 -18.22
C ALA A 112 -1.71 -16.27 -18.13
N ASN A 113 -1.15 -16.39 -16.94
CA ASN A 113 0.22 -16.86 -16.71
C ASN A 113 0.31 -18.26 -16.09
N GLY A 114 -0.81 -18.98 -15.96
CA GLY A 114 -0.83 -20.31 -15.35
C GLY A 114 -0.42 -20.34 -13.88
N ILE A 115 -0.61 -19.25 -13.13
CA ILE A 115 -0.30 -19.18 -11.69
C ILE A 115 -1.48 -19.81 -10.93
N PRO A 116 -1.25 -20.87 -10.12
CA PRO A 116 -2.33 -21.55 -9.41
C PRO A 116 -3.11 -20.62 -8.47
N THR A 117 -4.42 -20.57 -8.64
CA THR A 117 -5.36 -19.87 -7.76
C THR A 117 -6.75 -20.54 -7.89
N ALA A 118 -7.67 -20.30 -6.96
CA ALA A 118 -9.03 -20.84 -7.06
C ALA A 118 -9.74 -20.43 -8.37
N ASP A 119 -10.69 -21.20 -8.87
CA ASP A 119 -11.53 -20.68 -9.96
C ASP A 119 -12.38 -19.49 -9.49
N TYR A 120 -12.75 -18.63 -10.43
CA TYR A 120 -13.56 -17.44 -10.15
C TYR A 120 -14.30 -16.99 -11.42
N VAL A 121 -15.37 -16.24 -11.18
CA VAL A 121 -16.09 -15.46 -12.18
C VAL A 121 -16.24 -14.04 -11.62
N ARG A 122 -16.13 -13.02 -12.48
CA ARG A 122 -16.49 -11.63 -12.14
C ARG A 122 -17.87 -11.32 -12.66
N VAL A 123 -18.63 -10.63 -11.83
CA VAL A 123 -20.01 -10.23 -12.08
C VAL A 123 -20.18 -8.82 -11.54
N ASP A 124 -20.93 -7.99 -12.24
CA ASP A 124 -21.26 -6.60 -11.88
C ASP A 124 -22.74 -6.44 -11.48
N ARG A 125 -23.55 -7.50 -11.64
CA ARG A 125 -24.96 -7.53 -11.25
C ARG A 125 -25.27 -8.73 -10.37
N ALA A 126 -26.19 -8.53 -9.43
CA ALA A 126 -26.64 -9.58 -8.51
C ALA A 126 -27.28 -10.78 -9.24
N ALA A 127 -27.94 -10.56 -10.38
CA ALA A 127 -28.55 -11.64 -11.17
C ALA A 127 -27.46 -12.56 -11.77
N ASP A 128 -26.40 -11.98 -12.32
CA ASP A 128 -25.28 -12.74 -12.89
C ASP A 128 -24.50 -13.46 -11.79
N ALA A 129 -24.36 -12.83 -10.62
CA ALA A 129 -23.76 -13.47 -9.45
C ALA A 129 -24.50 -14.74 -9.04
N ARG A 130 -25.84 -14.70 -9.04
CA ARG A 130 -26.66 -15.88 -8.71
C ARG A 130 -26.53 -16.99 -9.75
N ALA A 131 -26.57 -16.63 -11.04
CA ALA A 131 -26.39 -17.60 -12.11
C ALA A 131 -24.99 -18.25 -12.06
N ALA A 132 -23.95 -17.47 -11.75
CA ALA A 132 -22.59 -17.98 -11.64
C ALA A 132 -22.40 -19.00 -10.51
N LEU A 133 -23.23 -18.99 -9.46
CA LEU A 133 -23.14 -19.98 -8.37
C LEU A 133 -23.40 -21.40 -8.85
N GLU A 134 -24.19 -21.59 -9.91
CA GLU A 134 -24.51 -22.91 -10.46
C GLU A 134 -23.28 -23.61 -11.06
N SER A 135 -22.23 -22.85 -11.43
CA SER A 135 -20.97 -23.43 -11.93
C SER A 135 -19.98 -23.84 -10.84
N PHE A 136 -20.30 -23.64 -9.55
CA PHE A 136 -19.41 -23.97 -8.43
C PHE A 136 -20.00 -25.02 -7.49
N SER A 137 -19.14 -25.86 -6.93
CA SER A 137 -19.48 -26.68 -5.75
C SER A 137 -19.39 -25.84 -4.47
N ILE A 138 -20.34 -26.02 -3.55
CA ILE A 138 -20.33 -25.37 -2.23
C ILE A 138 -19.30 -26.08 -1.32
N PRO A 139 -18.51 -25.35 -0.50
CA PRO A 139 -18.61 -23.92 -0.20
C PRO A 139 -17.97 -22.98 -1.24
N VAL A 140 -18.54 -21.79 -1.36
CA VAL A 140 -18.04 -20.69 -2.20
C VAL A 140 -17.69 -19.47 -1.37
N VAL A 141 -16.83 -18.59 -1.90
CA VAL A 141 -16.44 -17.32 -1.26
C VAL A 141 -16.84 -16.17 -2.17
N ILE A 142 -17.65 -15.26 -1.66
CA ILE A 142 -18.00 -14.00 -2.33
C ILE A 142 -17.03 -12.91 -1.84
N LYS A 143 -16.41 -12.18 -2.76
CA LYS A 143 -15.46 -11.11 -2.46
C LYS A 143 -15.87 -9.82 -3.18
N ALA A 144 -15.75 -8.70 -2.48
CA ALA A 144 -15.80 -7.36 -3.07
C ALA A 144 -14.55 -7.09 -3.92
#